data_AF-A0A2D8U9J1-F1
#
_entry.id   AF-A0A2D8U9J1-F1
#
_cell.length_a   1.000
_cell.length_b   1.000
_cell.length_c   1.000
_cell.angle_alpha   90.00
_cell.angle_beta   90.00
_cell.angle_gamma   90.00
#
_symmetry.space_group_name_H-M   'P 1'
#
loop_
_entity.id
_entity.type
_entity.pdbx_description
1 polymer ?
#
loop_
_entity_poly.entity_id
_entity_poly.type
_entity_poly.pdbx_seq_one_letter_code
_entity_poly.pdbx_strand_id
1 'polypeptide(L)'
;MNRSYIFIIILICFLLNPIYSNPIQFVEVTESAGIHFKNSSGNAEKRFIIETQSAGVSFADLNGNGQLDLFFTNGIPSNFNDKFSGTALYKNAGNGTFVNRTDQSNARILGWTMGMAIADYDSDGDRDLYVTRWGKDVMLVGARIGWVRGTGLMAALDRVYEKVESDLGIRTFAPTEMADLILESLPSSP
;
A
#
# COMPACT_ATOMS: atom_id res chain seq x y z
N MET A 1 62.98 -30.33 10.09
CA MET A 1 61.92 -29.75 9.23
C MET A 1 61.79 -28.27 9.61
N ASN A 2 62.17 -27.35 8.71
CA ASN A 2 62.38 -25.94 9.08
C ASN A 2 61.06 -25.20 9.34
N ARG A 3 60.99 -24.50 10.49
CA ARG A 3 59.82 -23.71 10.95
C ARG A 3 59.34 -22.68 9.92
N SER A 4 60.21 -22.23 9.02
CA SER A 4 59.88 -21.29 7.95
C SER A 4 58.90 -21.84 6.91
N TYR A 5 58.92 -23.14 6.61
CA TYR A 5 57.99 -23.74 5.63
C TYR A 5 56.56 -23.88 6.17
N ILE A 6 56.44 -24.13 7.48
CA ILE A 6 55.13 -24.20 8.15
C ILE A 6 54.44 -22.84 8.11
N PHE A 7 55.19 -21.75 8.31
CA PHE A 7 54.66 -20.39 8.26
C PHE A 7 54.18 -19.99 6.85
N ILE A 8 54.93 -20.36 5.82
CA ILE A 8 54.57 -20.07 4.42
C ILE A 8 53.33 -20.86 3.99
N ILE A 9 53.20 -22.13 4.39
CA ILE A 9 52.01 -22.95 4.09
C ILE A 9 50.77 -22.39 4.79
N ILE A 10 50.87 -21.98 6.06
CA ILE A 10 49.74 -21.38 6.80
C ILE A 10 49.32 -20.05 6.15
N LEU A 11 50.26 -19.21 5.72
CA LEU A 11 49.97 -17.94 5.05
C LEU A 11 49.29 -18.14 3.69
N ILE A 12 49.73 -19.12 2.90
CA ILE A 12 49.12 -19.49 1.63
C ILE A 12 47.70 -20.06 1.82
N CYS A 13 47.48 -20.88 2.84
CA CYS A 13 46.13 -21.37 3.18
C CYS A 13 45.19 -20.24 3.65
N PHE A 14 45.71 -19.19 4.27
CA PHE A 14 44.90 -18.04 4.69
C PHE A 14 44.53 -17.12 3.51
N LEU A 15 45.43 -16.98 2.53
CA LEU A 15 45.24 -16.18 1.31
C LEU A 15 44.41 -16.89 0.22
N LEU A 16 44.26 -18.21 0.32
CA LEU A 16 43.45 -19.04 -0.59
C LEU A 16 42.03 -19.31 -0.09
N ASN A 17 41.57 -18.66 0.99
CA ASN A 17 40.15 -18.71 1.33
C ASN A 17 39.36 -18.01 0.22
N PRO A 18 38.57 -18.73 -0.59
CA PRO A 18 37.70 -18.06 -1.54
C PRO A 18 36.76 -17.16 -0.72
N ILE A 19 36.59 -15.92 -1.15
CA ILE A 19 35.52 -15.06 -0.65
C ILE A 19 34.23 -15.75 -1.08
N TYR A 20 33.70 -16.65 -0.27
CA TYR A 20 32.37 -17.16 -0.46
C TYR A 20 31.44 -15.96 -0.29
N SER A 21 30.82 -15.52 -1.38
CA SER A 21 29.65 -14.65 -1.26
C SER A 21 28.66 -15.39 -0.38
N ASN A 22 28.33 -14.83 0.78
CA ASN A 22 27.28 -15.41 1.61
C ASN A 22 26.05 -15.63 0.71
N PRO A 23 25.50 -16.86 0.65
CA PRO A 23 24.35 -17.13 -0.20
C PRO A 23 23.22 -16.19 0.20
N ILE A 24 22.52 -15.62 -0.78
CA ILE A 24 21.35 -14.76 -0.53
C ILE A 24 20.39 -15.51 0.40
N GLN A 25 20.14 -14.94 1.58
CA GLN A 25 19.19 -15.47 2.55
C GLN A 25 17.90 -14.66 2.44
N PHE A 26 16.78 -15.36 2.31
CA PHE A 26 15.46 -14.77 2.50
C PHE A 26 15.06 -14.94 3.97
N VAL A 27 14.55 -13.87 4.57
CA VAL A 27 14.06 -13.86 5.94
C VAL A 27 12.59 -13.49 5.92
N GLU A 28 11.80 -14.25 6.67
CA GLU A 28 10.39 -13.96 6.93
C GLU A 28 10.32 -12.74 7.85
N VAL A 29 9.63 -11.68 7.41
CA VAL A 29 9.52 -10.40 8.15
C VAL A 29 8.09 -9.88 8.21
N THR A 30 7.09 -10.66 7.79
CA THR A 30 5.70 -10.18 7.71
C THR A 30 5.17 -9.79 9.08
N GLU A 31 5.49 -10.56 10.12
CA GLU A 31 5.09 -10.24 11.50
C GLU A 31 5.74 -8.95 12.01
N SER A 32 7.05 -8.81 11.87
CA SER A 32 7.76 -7.59 12.31
C SER A 32 7.42 -6.36 11.47
N ALA A 33 7.06 -6.56 10.21
CA ALA A 33 6.56 -5.53 9.31
C ALA A 33 5.07 -5.21 9.51
N GLY A 34 4.33 -5.94 10.35
CA GLY A 34 2.89 -5.72 10.55
C GLY A 34 1.99 -6.11 9.37
N ILE A 35 2.48 -6.97 8.48
CA ILE A 35 1.75 -7.44 7.30
C ILE A 35 1.06 -8.76 7.61
N HIS A 36 -0.23 -8.71 7.95
CA HIS A 36 -1.03 -9.91 8.22
C HIS A 36 -1.98 -10.26 7.05
N PHE A 37 -1.60 -9.89 5.83
CA PHE A 37 -2.41 -10.16 4.65
C PHE A 37 -2.48 -11.66 4.37
N LYS A 38 -3.68 -12.14 4.06
CA LYS A 38 -3.90 -13.53 3.65
C LYS A 38 -4.65 -13.55 2.33
N ASN A 39 -4.04 -14.18 1.33
CA ASN A 39 -4.75 -14.46 0.10
C ASN A 39 -5.82 -15.53 0.34
N SER A 40 -7.04 -15.25 -0.10
CA SER A 40 -8.21 -16.10 -0.01
C SER A 40 -8.88 -16.15 -1.36
N SER A 41 -8.94 -17.32 -1.99
CA SER A 41 -9.52 -17.47 -3.33
C SER A 41 -10.11 -18.87 -3.48
N GLY A 42 -11.43 -19.01 -3.32
CA GLY A 42 -12.11 -20.31 -3.31
C GLY A 42 -11.80 -21.15 -2.07
N ASN A 43 -11.85 -22.47 -2.21
CA ASN A 43 -11.40 -23.46 -1.21
C ASN A 43 -10.14 -24.19 -1.70
N ALA A 44 -9.70 -25.20 -0.97
CA ALA A 44 -8.56 -26.04 -1.35
C ALA A 44 -8.82 -26.91 -2.60
N GLU A 45 -10.08 -27.19 -2.95
CA GLU A 45 -10.41 -28.03 -4.11
C GLU A 45 -10.27 -27.30 -5.45
N LYS A 46 -10.31 -25.95 -5.46
CA LYS A 46 -10.13 -25.10 -6.65
C LYS A 46 -10.95 -25.58 -7.86
N ARG A 47 -12.28 -25.59 -7.72
CA ARG A 47 -13.21 -26.10 -8.74
C ARG A 47 -13.30 -25.21 -9.98
N PHE A 48 -13.03 -23.91 -9.83
CA PHE A 48 -13.09 -22.97 -10.94
C PHE A 48 -11.72 -22.35 -11.21
N ILE A 49 -11.41 -22.12 -12.49
CA ILE A 49 -10.18 -21.47 -12.93
C ILE A 49 -9.97 -20.14 -12.20
N ILE A 50 -11.03 -19.37 -11.96
CA ILE A 50 -10.93 -18.07 -11.28
C ILE A 50 -10.36 -18.17 -9.86
N GLU A 51 -10.52 -19.32 -9.20
CA GLU A 51 -10.01 -19.53 -7.84
C GLU A 51 -8.48 -19.68 -7.78
N THR A 52 -7.82 -19.86 -8.93
CA THR A 52 -6.34 -19.94 -9.04
C THR A 52 -5.68 -18.66 -9.55
N GLN A 53 -6.46 -17.65 -9.93
CA GLN A 53 -5.97 -16.43 -10.59
C GLN A 53 -5.80 -15.22 -9.65
N SER A 54 -5.84 -15.45 -8.34
CA SER A 54 -5.73 -14.40 -7.33
C SER A 54 -4.40 -14.46 -6.57
N ALA A 55 -3.98 -13.29 -6.08
CA ALA A 55 -2.77 -12.90 -5.37
C ALA A 55 -1.85 -12.05 -6.24
N GLY A 56 -1.71 -10.78 -5.87
CA GLY A 56 -0.82 -9.82 -6.46
C GLY A 56 -0.59 -8.67 -5.49
N VAL A 57 0.51 -7.96 -5.67
CA VAL A 57 0.83 -6.77 -4.88
C VAL A 57 1.40 -5.70 -5.81
N SER A 58 1.03 -4.45 -5.59
CA SER A 58 1.70 -3.31 -6.18
C SER A 58 2.24 -2.38 -5.10
N PHE A 59 3.30 -1.68 -5.46
CA PHE A 59 4.00 -0.72 -4.62
C PHE A 59 3.81 0.65 -5.23
N ALA A 60 3.31 1.61 -4.45
CA ALA A 60 3.15 2.98 -4.91
C ALA A 60 3.18 3.97 -3.75
N ASP A 61 3.75 5.15 -4.00
CA ASP A 61 3.59 6.28 -3.11
C ASP A 61 2.21 6.90 -3.36
N LEU A 62 1.22 6.47 -2.56
CA LEU A 62 -0.18 6.86 -2.76
C LEU A 62 -0.49 8.24 -2.19
N ASN A 63 0.33 8.73 -1.25
CA ASN A 63 0.06 9.98 -0.53
C ASN A 63 1.10 11.08 -0.81
N GLY A 64 2.12 10.80 -1.62
CA GLY A 64 3.16 11.75 -2.04
C GLY A 64 4.25 11.98 -0.98
N ASN A 65 4.40 11.10 0.01
CA ASN A 65 5.39 11.25 1.08
C ASN A 65 6.75 10.57 0.78
N GLY A 66 6.94 10.10 -0.45
CA GLY A 66 8.15 9.40 -0.89
C GLY A 66 8.28 7.98 -0.33
N GLN A 67 7.24 7.43 0.30
CA GLN A 67 7.25 6.08 0.85
C GLN A 67 6.26 5.20 0.08
N LEU A 68 6.74 4.05 -0.40
CA LEU A 68 5.89 3.10 -1.11
C LEU A 68 4.97 2.38 -0.14
N ASP A 69 3.67 2.52 -0.35
CA ASP A 69 2.59 1.76 0.26
C ASP A 69 2.37 0.45 -0.52
N LEU A 70 1.69 -0.53 0.09
CA LEU A 70 1.38 -1.82 -0.54
C LEU A 70 -0.11 -1.96 -0.77
N PHE A 71 -0.48 -2.37 -1.97
CA PHE A 71 -1.86 -2.69 -2.29
C PHE A 71 -1.94 -4.11 -2.85
N PHE A 72 -2.76 -4.94 -2.22
CA PHE A 72 -2.90 -6.36 -2.54
C PHE A 72 -4.18 -6.62 -3.31
N THR A 73 -4.09 -7.44 -4.36
CA THR A 73 -5.25 -8.12 -4.94
C THR A 73 -5.55 -9.39 -4.16
N ASN A 74 -6.83 -9.72 -4.07
CA ASN A 74 -7.33 -10.88 -3.37
C ASN A 74 -8.52 -11.51 -4.10
N GLY A 75 -8.84 -12.74 -3.70
CA GLY A 75 -9.98 -13.49 -4.20
C GLY A 75 -11.18 -13.35 -3.27
N ILE A 76 -12.16 -14.23 -3.50
CA ILE A 76 -13.26 -14.44 -2.57
C ILE A 76 -13.04 -15.78 -1.88
N PRO A 77 -13.04 -15.86 -0.54
CA PRO A 77 -13.07 -17.13 0.16
C PRO A 77 -14.39 -17.85 -0.07
N SER A 78 -14.40 -19.16 0.16
CA SER A 78 -15.63 -19.97 0.05
C SER A 78 -16.75 -19.52 1.02
N ASN A 79 -16.37 -18.87 2.11
CA ASN A 79 -17.28 -18.21 3.03
C ASN A 79 -17.27 -16.71 2.73
N PHE A 80 -18.29 -16.24 2.00
CA PHE A 80 -18.44 -14.85 1.57
C PHE A 80 -18.47 -13.81 2.70
N ASN A 81 -18.60 -14.23 3.97
CA ASN A 81 -18.62 -13.36 5.14
C ASN A 81 -17.24 -13.12 5.79
N ASP A 82 -16.15 -13.58 5.18
CA ASP A 82 -14.82 -13.30 5.72
C ASP A 82 -14.48 -11.81 5.59
N LYS A 83 -14.25 -11.14 6.72
CA LYS A 83 -13.84 -9.73 6.80
C LYS A 83 -12.49 -9.44 6.12
N PHE A 84 -11.73 -10.48 5.77
CA PHE A 84 -10.48 -10.36 5.01
C PHE A 84 -10.67 -10.57 3.50
N SER A 85 -11.92 -10.68 3.03
CA SER A 85 -12.24 -10.78 1.60
C SER A 85 -11.95 -9.48 0.85
N GLY A 86 -11.49 -9.61 -0.39
CA GLY A 86 -11.18 -8.48 -1.25
C GLY A 86 -9.79 -7.88 -1.02
N THR A 87 -9.50 -6.83 -1.77
CA THR A 87 -8.19 -6.15 -1.77
C THR A 87 -7.82 -5.62 -0.39
N ALA A 88 -6.52 -5.38 -0.18
CA ALA A 88 -6.02 -4.79 1.05
C ALA A 88 -5.01 -3.68 0.79
N LEU A 89 -5.12 -2.57 1.52
CA LEU A 89 -4.14 -1.48 1.52
C LEU A 89 -3.35 -1.49 2.83
N TYR A 90 -2.03 -1.54 2.71
CA TYR A 90 -1.09 -1.43 3.80
C TYR A 90 -0.25 -0.18 3.62
N LYS A 91 -0.43 0.77 4.54
CA LYS A 91 0.31 2.01 4.55
C LYS A 91 1.69 1.81 5.16
N ASN A 92 2.73 2.32 4.52
CA ASN A 92 4.08 2.38 5.07
C ASN A 92 4.19 3.42 6.20
N ALA A 93 4.73 3.01 7.34
CA ALA A 93 4.97 3.88 8.49
C ALA A 93 6.37 4.52 8.49
N GLY A 94 7.21 4.23 7.49
CA GLY A 94 8.53 4.85 7.29
C GLY A 94 9.68 4.19 8.06
N ASN A 95 9.38 3.18 8.87
CA ASN A 95 10.33 2.44 9.70
C ASN A 95 10.40 0.94 9.35
N GLY A 96 9.98 0.58 8.14
CA GLY A 96 9.88 -0.82 7.69
C GLY A 96 8.62 -1.55 8.18
N THR A 97 7.73 -0.87 8.91
CA THR A 97 6.43 -1.41 9.32
C THR A 97 5.30 -0.86 8.47
N PHE A 98 4.20 -1.60 8.42
CA PHE A 98 3.01 -1.30 7.65
C PHE A 98 1.77 -1.40 8.52
N VAL A 99 0.80 -0.54 8.25
CA VAL A 99 -0.49 -0.51 8.94
C VAL A 99 -1.59 -0.79 7.93
N ASN A 100 -2.42 -1.80 8.20
CA ASN A 100 -3.60 -2.05 7.38
C ASN A 100 -4.57 -0.85 7.47
N ARG A 101 -4.82 -0.21 6.33
CA ARG A 101 -5.70 0.95 6.18
C ARG A 101 -6.86 0.68 5.23
N THR A 102 -7.12 -0.58 4.90
CA THR A 102 -8.07 -0.98 3.85
C THR A 102 -9.46 -0.37 4.06
N ASP A 103 -10.02 -0.53 5.25
CA ASP A 103 -11.39 -0.08 5.54
C ASP A 103 -11.46 1.43 5.78
N GLN A 104 -10.43 2.03 6.38
CA GLN A 104 -10.37 3.48 6.59
C GLN A 104 -10.16 4.27 5.29
N SER A 105 -9.67 3.62 4.24
CA SER A 105 -9.35 4.24 2.95
C SER A 105 -10.35 3.90 1.84
N ASN A 106 -11.43 3.16 2.13
CA ASN A 106 -12.35 2.63 1.10
C ASN A 106 -11.64 1.83 0.00
N ALA A 107 -10.47 1.27 0.29
CA ALA A 107 -9.66 0.51 -0.66
C ALA A 107 -10.13 -0.94 -0.83
N ARG A 108 -11.17 -1.37 -0.10
CA ARG A 108 -11.72 -2.72 -0.19
C ARG A 108 -12.56 -2.89 -1.44
N ILE A 109 -12.05 -3.67 -2.38
CA ILE A 109 -12.76 -4.12 -3.57
C ILE A 109 -13.04 -5.61 -3.39
N LEU A 110 -14.32 -5.94 -3.27
CA LEU A 110 -14.77 -7.32 -3.21
C LEU A 110 -14.75 -7.96 -4.61
N GLY A 111 -14.58 -9.27 -4.67
CA GLY A 111 -14.49 -10.01 -5.93
C GLY A 111 -13.16 -10.73 -6.08
N TRP A 112 -13.03 -11.53 -7.14
CA TRP A 112 -11.73 -12.05 -7.56
C TRP A 112 -10.98 -10.98 -8.32
N THR A 113 -10.18 -10.20 -7.60
CA THR A 113 -9.26 -9.21 -8.19
C THR A 113 -7.97 -9.90 -8.63
N MET A 114 -7.41 -9.47 -9.76
CA MET A 114 -6.27 -10.13 -10.41
C MET A 114 -5.07 -9.20 -10.49
N GLY A 115 -5.16 -8.18 -11.32
CA GLY A 115 -4.11 -7.21 -11.59
C GLY A 115 -4.49 -5.81 -11.19
N MET A 116 -3.49 -4.94 -11.14
CA MET A 116 -3.66 -3.54 -10.77
C MET A 116 -2.66 -2.66 -11.52
N ALA A 117 -3.12 -1.48 -11.92
CA ALA A 117 -2.29 -0.41 -12.44
C ALA A 117 -2.51 0.85 -11.60
N ILE A 118 -1.44 1.59 -11.36
CA ILE A 118 -1.45 2.80 -10.54
C ILE A 118 -0.88 3.94 -11.37
N ALA A 119 -1.67 5.00 -11.54
CA ALA A 119 -1.29 6.18 -12.29
C ALA A 119 -2.13 7.37 -11.82
N ASP A 120 -1.65 8.59 -12.05
CA ASP A 120 -2.50 9.78 -11.98
C ASP A 120 -3.24 9.89 -13.32
N TYR A 121 -4.45 9.34 -13.37
CA TYR A 121 -5.22 9.15 -14.60
C TYR A 121 -5.97 10.43 -15.00
N ASP A 122 -6.49 11.19 -14.03
CA ASP A 122 -7.22 12.43 -14.28
C ASP A 122 -6.37 13.71 -14.14
N SER A 123 -5.07 13.56 -13.86
CA SER A 123 -4.11 14.66 -13.74
C SER A 123 -4.39 15.59 -12.55
N ASP A 124 -5.01 15.09 -11.49
CA ASP A 124 -5.27 15.84 -10.26
C ASP A 124 -4.11 15.80 -9.25
N GLY A 125 -3.06 15.02 -9.57
CA GLY A 125 -1.86 14.87 -8.75
C GLY A 125 -1.97 13.79 -7.67
N ASP A 126 -3.13 13.15 -7.51
CA ASP A 126 -3.32 11.98 -6.68
C ASP A 126 -3.08 10.69 -7.51
N ARG A 127 -2.88 9.56 -6.82
CA ARG A 127 -2.73 8.26 -7.48
C ARG A 127 -4.08 7.57 -7.60
N ASP A 128 -4.47 7.24 -8.81
CA ASP A 128 -5.62 6.42 -9.14
C ASP A 128 -5.23 4.95 -9.28
N LEU A 129 -6.17 4.07 -8.99
CA LEU A 129 -5.98 2.63 -9.04
C LEU A 129 -7.01 2.00 -9.97
N TYR A 130 -6.51 1.37 -11.03
CA TYR A 130 -7.30 0.50 -11.88
C TYR A 130 -7.10 -0.95 -11.43
N VAL A 131 -8.16 -1.64 -11.06
CA VAL A 131 -8.13 -3.01 -10.56
C VAL A 131 -8.96 -3.91 -11.47
N THR A 132 -8.31 -4.92 -12.04
CA THR A 132 -9.02 -5.94 -12.82
C THR A 132 -9.65 -6.96 -11.89
N ARG A 133 -10.85 -7.41 -12.23
CA ARG A 133 -11.52 -8.45 -11.46
C ARG A 133 -12.44 -9.29 -12.32
N TRP A 134 -12.84 -10.44 -11.79
CA TRP A 134 -13.95 -11.17 -12.36
C TRP A 134 -15.23 -10.31 -12.34
N GLY A 135 -15.76 -10.07 -13.53
CA GLY A 135 -16.89 -9.16 -13.76
C GLY A 135 -16.43 -7.80 -14.29
N LYS A 136 -16.97 -6.71 -13.72
CA LYS A 136 -16.60 -5.34 -14.07
C LYS A 136 -15.35 -4.93 -13.30
N ASP A 137 -14.37 -4.40 -14.03
CA ASP A 137 -13.20 -3.76 -13.44
C ASP A 137 -13.59 -2.53 -12.61
N VAL A 138 -12.70 -2.14 -11.70
CA VAL A 138 -12.92 -1.03 -10.77
C VAL A 138 -11.83 0.01 -10.96
N MET A 139 -12.24 1.27 -11.11
CA MET A 139 -11.37 2.42 -11.02
C MET A 139 -11.62 3.14 -9.69
N LEU A 140 -10.60 3.26 -8.86
CA LEU A 140 -10.59 4.13 -7.69
C LEU A 140 -9.83 5.40 -8.06
N VAL A 141 -10.57 6.50 -8.20
CA VAL A 141 -9.96 7.83 -8.37
C VAL A 141 -9.48 8.32 -7.01
N GLY A 142 -8.26 8.82 -6.90
CA GLY A 142 -7.47 9.04 -5.68
C GLY A 142 -8.21 9.83 -4.60
N ALA A 143 -9.04 10.80 -5.00
CA ALA A 143 -9.96 11.55 -4.12
C ALA A 143 -10.94 10.68 -3.29
N ARG A 144 -11.22 9.45 -3.74
CA ARG A 144 -12.13 8.49 -3.09
C ARG A 144 -11.41 7.48 -2.20
N ILE A 145 -10.10 7.35 -2.35
CA ILE A 145 -9.28 6.63 -1.37
C ILE A 145 -9.05 7.64 -0.24
N GLY A 146 -9.85 7.53 0.82
CA GLY A 146 -10.03 8.56 1.85
C GLY A 146 -8.80 8.93 2.69
N TRP A 147 -7.61 8.56 2.23
CA TRP A 147 -6.34 8.71 2.89
C TRP A 147 -5.25 9.37 2.04
N VAL A 148 -5.41 9.50 0.71
CA VAL A 148 -4.45 10.27 -0.10
C VAL A 148 -4.46 11.69 0.45
N ARG A 149 -3.36 12.18 1.04
CA ARG A 149 -3.23 13.53 1.66
C ARG A 149 -4.30 13.97 2.68
N GLY A 150 -5.05 13.06 3.32
CA GLY A 150 -6.17 13.44 4.21
C GLY A 150 -7.45 13.88 3.47
N THR A 151 -7.58 13.51 2.20
CA THR A 151 -8.59 14.04 1.25
C THR A 151 -9.97 13.37 1.30
N GLY A 152 -10.17 12.37 2.17
CA GLY A 152 -11.48 11.73 2.35
C GLY A 152 -12.54 12.74 2.77
N LEU A 153 -13.44 13.06 1.84
CA LEU A 153 -14.40 14.19 1.88
C LEU A 153 -13.76 15.58 1.86
N MET A 154 -12.77 15.88 2.70
CA MET A 154 -12.31 17.27 2.88
C MET A 154 -11.57 17.83 1.68
N ALA A 155 -10.67 17.09 1.02
CA ALA A 155 -10.09 17.65 -0.21
C ALA A 155 -10.93 17.40 -1.46
N ALA A 156 -11.92 16.50 -1.41
CA ALA A 156 -12.98 16.52 -2.41
C ALA A 156 -13.76 17.85 -2.32
N LEU A 157 -14.03 18.33 -1.11
CA LEU A 157 -14.59 19.66 -0.89
C LEU A 157 -13.59 20.75 -1.27
N ASP A 158 -12.32 20.71 -0.84
CA ASP A 158 -11.31 21.72 -1.18
C ASP A 158 -11.18 21.86 -2.71
N ARG A 159 -11.16 20.76 -3.48
CA ARG A 159 -11.18 20.81 -4.95
C ARG A 159 -12.46 21.41 -5.53
N VAL A 160 -13.63 21.10 -4.94
CA VAL A 160 -14.89 21.75 -5.33
C VAL A 160 -14.81 23.25 -5.07
N TYR A 161 -14.23 23.67 -3.94
CA TYR A 161 -14.04 25.08 -3.61
C TYR A 161 -13.03 25.75 -4.54
N GLU A 162 -11.83 25.22 -4.73
CA GLU A 162 -10.83 25.72 -5.69
C GLU A 162 -11.41 25.87 -7.10
N LYS A 163 -12.22 24.88 -7.54
CA LYS A 163 -12.90 24.95 -8.83
C LYS A 163 -13.96 26.06 -8.88
N VAL A 164 -14.74 26.22 -7.82
CA VAL A 164 -15.73 27.31 -7.68
C VAL A 164 -15.03 28.68 -7.65
N GLU A 165 -13.92 28.82 -6.94
CA GLU A 165 -13.13 30.04 -6.88
C GLU A 165 -12.56 30.41 -8.24
N SER A 166 -12.02 29.42 -8.96
CA SER A 166 -11.50 29.58 -10.31
C SER A 166 -12.60 29.98 -11.31
N ASP A 167 -13.75 29.31 -11.27
CA ASP A 167 -14.84 29.53 -12.22
C ASP A 167 -15.62 30.83 -11.93
N LEU A 168 -15.69 31.27 -10.67
CA LEU A 168 -16.48 32.44 -10.26
C LEU A 168 -15.63 33.66 -9.88
N GLY A 169 -14.30 33.54 -9.78
CA GLY A 169 -13.40 34.64 -9.39
C GLY A 169 -13.61 35.12 -7.95
N ILE A 170 -14.16 34.27 -7.08
CA ILE A 170 -14.40 34.56 -5.66
C ILE A 170 -13.39 33.78 -4.80
N ARG A 171 -13.14 34.24 -3.57
CA ARG A 171 -12.45 33.43 -2.58
C ARG A 171 -13.46 32.89 -1.58
N THR A 172 -13.49 31.57 -1.44
CA THR A 172 -14.25 30.82 -0.46
C THR A 172 -13.35 30.45 0.72
N PHE A 173 -13.93 30.12 1.87
CA PHE A 173 -13.14 29.56 2.97
C PHE A 173 -13.09 28.06 2.80
N ALA A 174 -11.88 27.50 2.70
CA ALA A 174 -11.72 26.06 2.61
C ALA A 174 -12.28 25.42 3.91
N PRO A 175 -12.94 24.24 3.84
CA PRO A 175 -13.39 23.49 5.02
C PRO A 175 -12.32 23.32 6.11
N THR A 176 -11.05 23.22 5.73
CA THR A 176 -9.90 23.17 6.64
C THR A 176 -9.70 24.49 7.40
N GLU A 177 -9.78 25.65 6.74
CA GLU A 177 -9.75 26.97 7.39
C GLU A 177 -10.97 27.17 8.32
N MET A 178 -12.13 26.65 7.94
CA MET A 178 -13.34 26.66 8.78
C MET A 178 -13.22 25.72 9.99
N ALA A 179 -12.54 24.58 9.86
CA ALA A 179 -12.30 23.66 10.97
C ALA A 179 -11.37 24.28 12.02
N ASP A 180 -10.32 24.97 11.60
CA ASP A 180 -9.42 25.70 12.50
C ASP A 180 -10.15 26.85 13.21
N LEU A 181 -10.98 27.62 12.50
CA LEU A 181 -11.83 28.66 13.10
C LEU A 181 -12.85 28.09 14.10
N ILE A 182 -13.42 26.92 13.82
CA ILE A 182 -14.34 26.24 14.73
C ILE A 182 -13.58 25.75 15.97
N LEU A 183 -12.42 25.14 15.80
CA LEU A 183 -11.58 24.64 16.90
C LEU A 183 -11.04 25.78 17.79
N GLU A 184 -10.66 26.92 17.20
CA GLU A 184 -10.27 28.13 17.92
C GLU A 184 -11.46 28.81 18.63
N SER A 185 -12.69 28.59 18.15
CA SER A 185 -13.92 29.10 18.77
C SER A 185 -14.46 28.20 19.90
N LEU A 186 -13.92 26.99 20.07
CA LEU A 186 -14.29 26.12 21.18
C LEU A 186 -13.67 26.67 22.48
N PRO A 187 -14.43 26.77 23.58
CA PRO A 187 -13.88 27.22 24.85
C PRO A 187 -12.76 26.25 25.28
N SER A 188 -11.61 26.81 25.67
CA SER A 188 -10.50 26.02 26.22
C SER A 188 -11.03 25.18 27.38
N SER A 189 -10.88 23.86 27.26
CA SER A 189 -11.32 22.90 28.28
C SER A 189 -10.84 23.31 29.68
N PRO A 190 -11.68 23.18 30.71
CA PRO A 190 -11.33 23.52 32.10
C PRO A 190 -10.22 22.62 32.66
#